data_AF-A0A3M2BCW0-F1
#
_entry.id   AF-A0A3M2BCW0-F1
#
_cell.length_a   1.000
_cell.length_b   1.000
_cell.length_c   1.000
_cell.angle_alpha   90.00
_cell.angle_beta   90.00
_cell.angle_gamma   90.00
#
_symmetry.space_group_name_H-M   'P 1'
#
loop_
_entity.id
_entity.type
_entity.pdbx_description
1 polymer ?
#
loop_
_entity_poly.entity_id
_entity_poly.type
_entity_poly.pdbx_seq_one_letter_code
_entity_poly.pdbx_strand_id
1 'polypeptide(L)'
;MGRQRVDEGDLLCERCGYALEGLRRYDPCPECGRPIEQSCPERRIGSPWQQGARFGVWRNLCALLRHPLTTFDRVRVDENGARRLEADSIAWASLLFALFISVRVTIEAIDDPGGARTMALIFLVVPVLSFLIYALVLLMLTSIERRGIRFFGRMRRRRITAAIAETIVAHACVGWMISSLLIWLAWPTGSLIAWIAREHAWARWELILLAPTLLPWLGFFTGLLFFETLVAIGVRRMRFANIEGAQARLLGESSSSLEARVFSDPV
;
A
#
# COMPACT_ATOMS: atom_id res chain seq x y z
N MET A 1 24.49 -29.43 -11.08
CA MET A 1 24.56 -27.96 -11.22
C MET A 1 24.09 -27.32 -9.92
N GLY A 2 25.01 -26.72 -9.16
CA GLY A 2 24.64 -26.00 -7.93
C GLY A 2 23.80 -24.78 -8.28
N ARG A 3 22.64 -24.62 -7.63
CA ARG A 3 21.79 -23.45 -7.84
C ARG A 3 22.53 -22.25 -7.27
N GLN A 4 23.12 -21.41 -8.13
CA GLN A 4 23.76 -20.16 -7.70
C GLN A 4 22.76 -19.39 -6.83
N ARG A 5 23.20 -18.97 -5.65
CA ARG A 5 22.38 -18.10 -4.81
C ARG A 5 22.25 -16.78 -5.56
N VAL A 6 21.01 -16.40 -5.83
CA VAL A 6 20.69 -15.09 -6.39
C VAL A 6 20.78 -14.08 -5.26
N ASP A 7 21.69 -13.12 -5.37
CA ASP A 7 21.87 -12.03 -4.42
C ASP A 7 20.77 -10.97 -4.60
N GLU A 8 20.59 -10.08 -3.62
CA GLU A 8 19.56 -9.02 -3.69
C GLU A 8 19.87 -7.92 -4.74
N GLY A 9 21.12 -7.84 -5.21
CA GLY A 9 21.56 -6.89 -6.24
C GLY A 9 21.56 -7.43 -7.66
N ASP A 10 21.35 -8.73 -7.84
CA ASP A 10 21.35 -9.39 -9.16
C ASP A 10 20.24 -8.87 -10.07
N LEU A 11 20.53 -8.71 -11.35
CA LEU A 11 19.51 -8.33 -12.30
C LEU A 11 18.79 -9.59 -12.79
N LEU A 12 17.48 -9.65 -12.55
CA LEU A 12 16.66 -10.78 -12.97
C LEU A 12 15.72 -10.43 -14.10
N CYS A 13 15.37 -11.40 -14.93
CA CYS A 13 14.22 -11.27 -15.81
C CYS A 13 12.94 -11.16 -14.99
N GLU A 14 12.21 -10.05 -15.08
CA GLU A 14 11.02 -9.82 -14.26
C GLU A 14 9.87 -10.80 -14.56
N ARG A 15 9.94 -11.53 -15.69
CA ARG A 15 8.94 -12.53 -16.08
C ARG A 15 9.21 -13.90 -15.45
N CYS A 16 10.41 -14.45 -15.70
CA CYS A 16 10.76 -15.83 -15.33
C CYS A 16 11.70 -15.94 -14.12
N GLY A 17 12.40 -14.86 -13.75
CA GLY A 17 13.36 -14.84 -12.65
C GLY A 17 14.76 -15.34 -13.00
N TYR A 18 15.08 -15.55 -14.28
CA TYR A 18 16.43 -15.91 -14.74
C TYR A 18 17.43 -14.78 -14.47
N ALA A 19 18.64 -15.11 -14.00
CA ALA A 19 19.70 -14.15 -13.75
C ALA A 19 20.29 -13.64 -15.07
N LEU A 20 20.40 -12.32 -15.22
CA LEU A 20 20.78 -11.66 -16.46
C LEU A 20 22.22 -11.14 -16.45
N GLU A 21 22.99 -11.36 -15.38
CA GLU A 21 24.40 -10.97 -15.33
C GLU A 21 25.21 -11.49 -16.52
N GLY A 22 26.06 -10.63 -17.08
CA GLY A 22 26.94 -10.96 -18.19
C GLY A 22 26.26 -10.99 -19.57
N LEU A 23 24.94 -10.82 -19.66
CA LEU A 23 24.21 -10.70 -20.93
C LEU A 23 24.15 -9.24 -21.39
N ARG A 24 24.05 -9.02 -22.71
CA ARG A 24 23.92 -7.65 -23.25
C ARG A 24 22.48 -7.16 -23.03
N ARG A 25 22.32 -5.85 -22.81
CA ARG A 25 21.02 -5.22 -22.51
C ARG A 25 19.91 -5.52 -23.53
N TYR A 26 20.29 -5.71 -24.80
CA TYR A 26 19.35 -5.94 -25.91
C TYR A 26 19.15 -7.41 -26.25
N ASP A 27 19.85 -8.33 -25.57
CA ASP A 27 19.68 -9.75 -25.80
C ASP A 27 18.31 -10.22 -25.27
N PRO A 28 17.71 -11.26 -25.86
CA PRO A 28 16.54 -11.91 -25.29
C PRO A 28 16.95 -12.75 -24.06
N CYS A 29 16.07 -12.80 -23.05
CA CYS A 29 16.25 -13.70 -21.91
C CYS A 29 16.31 -15.17 -22.38
N PRO A 30 17.34 -15.94 -22.02
CA PRO A 30 17.52 -17.33 -22.49
C PRO A 30 16.36 -18.28 -22.13
N GLU A 31 15.66 -18.03 -21.02
CA GLU A 31 14.57 -18.90 -20.55
C GLU A 31 13.21 -18.60 -21.20
N CYS A 32 12.88 -17.31 -21.36
CA CYS A 32 11.52 -16.91 -21.73
C CYS A 32 11.43 -16.00 -22.96
N GLY A 33 12.57 -15.71 -23.60
CA GLY A 33 12.67 -14.87 -24.79
C GLY A 33 12.35 -13.38 -24.59
N ARG A 34 12.00 -12.95 -23.37
CA ARG A 34 11.67 -11.54 -23.10
C ARG A 34 12.92 -10.67 -23.28
N PRO A 35 12.86 -9.54 -24.01
CA PRO A 35 13.98 -8.62 -24.11
C PRO A 35 14.45 -8.15 -22.73
N ILE A 36 15.76 -8.17 -22.47
CA ILE A 36 16.36 -7.81 -21.18
C ILE A 36 16.01 -6.38 -20.77
N GLU A 37 15.99 -5.45 -21.73
CA GLU A 37 15.55 -4.06 -21.55
C GLU A 37 14.19 -3.92 -20.84
N GLN A 38 13.27 -4.87 -21.01
CA GLN A 38 11.95 -4.84 -20.37
C GLN A 38 11.98 -5.26 -18.91
N SER A 39 13.10 -5.81 -18.46
CA SER A 39 13.36 -6.18 -17.07
C SER A 39 14.26 -5.17 -16.36
N CYS A 40 14.77 -4.15 -17.06
CA CYS A 40 15.60 -3.13 -16.41
C CYS A 40 14.77 -2.24 -15.46
N PRO A 41 15.34 -1.81 -14.31
CA PRO A 41 14.66 -0.96 -13.33
C PRO A 41 14.07 0.31 -13.94
N GLU A 42 14.77 0.94 -14.89
CA GLU A 42 14.33 2.18 -15.57
C GLU A 42 13.00 2.01 -16.31
N ARG A 43 12.59 0.78 -16.64
CA ARG A 43 11.28 0.54 -17.27
C ARG A 43 10.12 0.84 -16.33
N ARG A 44 10.35 0.75 -15.02
CA ARG A 44 9.40 1.13 -13.97
C ARG A 44 9.41 2.65 -13.83
N ILE A 45 8.49 3.32 -14.51
CA ILE A 45 8.39 4.79 -14.48
C ILE A 45 7.83 5.35 -13.16
N GLY A 46 7.41 4.49 -12.24
CA GLY A 46 6.80 4.83 -10.96
C GLY A 46 5.27 4.92 -11.02
N SER A 47 4.64 4.89 -9.84
CA SER A 47 3.22 5.21 -9.68
C SER A 47 2.94 6.72 -9.86
N PRO A 48 1.68 7.15 -10.05
CA PRO A 48 1.35 8.58 -10.11
C PRO A 48 1.87 9.38 -8.91
N TRP A 49 1.88 8.80 -7.70
CA TRP A 49 2.46 9.45 -6.53
C TRP A 49 3.99 9.57 -6.65
N GLN A 50 4.69 8.51 -7.07
CA GLN A 50 6.15 8.52 -7.28
C GLN A 50 6.60 9.48 -8.39
N GLN A 51 5.70 9.86 -9.29
CA GLN A 51 5.93 10.85 -10.35
C GLN A 51 5.64 12.29 -9.89
N GLY A 52 5.33 12.51 -8.60
CA GLY A 52 5.06 13.84 -8.06
C GLY A 52 3.72 14.44 -8.50
N ALA A 53 2.73 13.60 -8.85
CA ALA A 53 1.45 14.12 -9.29
C ALA A 53 0.74 14.93 -8.19
N ARG A 54 0.12 16.06 -8.57
CA ARG A 54 -0.75 16.84 -7.66
C ARG A 54 -1.87 15.94 -7.12
N PHE A 55 -2.09 15.97 -5.80
CA PHE A 55 -2.95 15.02 -5.09
C PHE A 55 -2.51 13.56 -5.29
N GLY A 56 -1.20 13.31 -5.17
CA GLY A 56 -0.56 12.05 -5.53
C GLY A 56 -1.23 10.81 -4.93
N VAL A 57 -1.61 10.85 -3.65
CA VAL A 57 -2.25 9.72 -2.96
C VAL A 57 -3.59 9.36 -3.61
N TRP A 58 -4.44 10.35 -3.89
CA TRP A 58 -5.74 10.15 -4.53
C TRP A 58 -5.61 9.65 -5.97
N ARG A 59 -4.65 10.18 -6.74
CA ARG A 59 -4.37 9.67 -8.08
C ARG A 59 -3.83 8.25 -8.05
N ASN A 60 -2.99 7.91 -7.07
CA ASN A 60 -2.49 6.56 -6.86
C ASN A 60 -3.62 5.59 -6.49
N LEU A 61 -4.52 5.98 -5.58
CA LEU A 61 -5.73 5.23 -5.25
C LEU A 61 -6.58 4.97 -6.51
N CYS A 62 -6.87 6.00 -7.30
CA CYS A 62 -7.62 5.86 -8.55
C CYS A 62 -6.93 4.92 -9.55
N ALA A 63 -5.60 4.98 -9.67
CA ALA A 63 -4.84 4.10 -10.55
C ALA A 63 -4.86 2.63 -10.09
N LEU A 64 -4.77 2.39 -8.78
CA LEU A 64 -4.85 1.05 -8.19
C LEU A 64 -6.27 0.47 -8.26
N LEU A 65 -7.30 1.30 -8.15
CA LEU A 65 -8.70 0.88 -8.33
C LEU A 65 -8.99 0.46 -9.78
N ARG A 66 -8.50 1.21 -10.77
CA ARG A 66 -8.81 0.97 -12.19
C ARG A 66 -7.94 -0.12 -12.80
N HIS A 67 -6.63 -0.09 -12.52
CA HIS A 67 -5.65 -0.94 -13.20
C HIS A 67 -4.57 -1.44 -12.24
N PRO A 68 -4.91 -2.25 -11.21
CA PRO A 68 -3.95 -2.66 -10.18
C PRO A 68 -2.75 -3.40 -10.78
N LEU A 69 -2.99 -4.32 -11.73
CA LEU A 69 -1.94 -5.10 -12.40
C LEU A 69 -0.93 -4.18 -13.12
N THR A 70 -1.43 -3.29 -13.97
CA THR A 70 -0.61 -2.35 -14.75
C THR A 70 0.12 -1.35 -13.85
N THR A 71 -0.50 -0.92 -12.75
CA THR A 71 0.14 -0.03 -11.78
C THR A 71 1.35 -0.71 -11.14
N PHE A 72 1.21 -1.94 -10.62
CA PHE A 72 2.34 -2.66 -10.00
C PHE A 72 3.45 -3.07 -10.99
N ASP A 73 3.16 -3.14 -12.28
CA ASP A 73 4.20 -3.31 -13.31
C ASP A 73 5.05 -2.05 -13.51
N ARG A 74 4.52 -0.88 -13.15
CA ARG A 74 5.17 0.43 -13.35
C ARG A 74 5.82 0.98 -12.08
N VAL A 75 5.35 0.56 -10.90
CA VAL A 75 5.87 1.01 -9.60
C VAL A 75 7.37 0.76 -9.50
N ARG A 76 8.12 1.81 -9.10
CA ARG A 76 9.55 1.73 -8.78
C ARG A 76 9.75 1.16 -7.38
N VAL A 77 10.80 0.37 -7.21
CA VAL A 77 11.23 -0.08 -5.88
C VAL A 77 12.07 1.02 -5.26
N ASP A 78 11.46 1.79 -4.35
CA ASP A 78 12.08 2.91 -3.64
C ASP A 78 11.60 2.88 -2.19
N GLU A 79 12.49 2.51 -1.27
CA GLU A 79 12.18 2.33 0.15
C GLU A 79 11.76 3.66 0.82
N ASN A 80 12.47 4.74 0.52
CA ASN A 80 12.21 6.04 1.13
C ASN A 80 10.90 6.64 0.61
N GLY A 81 10.66 6.55 -0.70
CA GLY A 81 9.39 6.92 -1.31
C GLY A 81 8.24 6.08 -0.78
N ALA A 82 8.42 4.76 -0.64
CA ALA A 82 7.40 3.86 -0.10
C ALA A 82 6.97 4.28 1.32
N ARG A 83 7.92 4.55 2.23
CA ARG A 83 7.59 4.96 3.61
C ARG A 83 6.80 6.27 3.67
N ARG A 84 7.11 7.23 2.79
CA ARG A 84 6.35 8.49 2.69
C ARG A 84 4.93 8.26 2.18
N LEU A 85 4.76 7.45 1.13
CA LEU A 85 3.43 7.10 0.62
C LEU A 85 2.58 6.35 1.66
N GLU A 86 3.19 5.44 2.41
CA GLU A 86 2.54 4.72 3.51
C GLU A 86 2.05 5.70 4.58
N ALA A 87 2.93 6.58 5.06
CA ALA A 87 2.59 7.59 6.06
C ALA A 87 1.46 8.52 5.57
N ASP A 88 1.54 9.02 4.34
CA ASP A 88 0.50 9.86 3.75
C ASP A 88 -0.85 9.12 3.66
N SER A 89 -0.84 7.86 3.21
CA SER A 89 -2.06 7.06 3.04
C SER A 89 -2.72 6.75 4.40
N ILE A 90 -1.91 6.41 5.41
CA ILE A 90 -2.38 6.17 6.78
C ILE A 90 -2.91 7.47 7.40
N ALA A 91 -2.24 8.60 7.19
CA ALA A 91 -2.71 9.91 7.67
C ALA A 91 -4.08 10.26 7.06
N TRP A 92 -4.27 10.07 5.75
CA TRP A 92 -5.57 10.27 5.10
C TRP A 92 -6.64 9.33 5.63
N ALA A 93 -6.35 8.04 5.77
CA ALA A 93 -7.30 7.07 6.32
C ALA A 93 -7.71 7.42 7.76
N SER A 94 -6.75 7.86 8.58
CA SER A 94 -6.97 8.23 9.98
C SER A 94 -7.70 9.54 10.14
N LEU A 95 -7.44 10.53 9.28
CA LEU A 95 -8.19 11.78 9.25
C LEU A 95 -9.66 11.52 8.90
N LEU A 96 -9.92 10.71 7.85
CA LEU A 96 -11.28 10.34 7.48
C LEU A 96 -12.01 9.63 8.63
N PHE A 97 -11.35 8.66 9.28
CA PHE A 97 -11.95 7.95 10.41
C PHE A 97 -12.20 8.87 11.63
N ALA A 98 -11.25 9.74 11.96
CA ALA A 98 -11.40 10.70 13.05
C ALA A 98 -12.58 11.65 12.82
N LEU A 99 -12.73 12.17 11.60
CA LEU A 99 -13.87 13.00 11.23
C LEU A 99 -15.21 12.24 11.36
N PHE A 100 -15.24 10.95 11.01
CA PHE A 100 -16.43 10.12 11.19
C PHE A 100 -16.82 10.03 12.67
N ILE A 101 -15.86 9.68 13.53
CA ILE A 101 -16.10 9.57 14.98
C ILE A 101 -16.55 10.92 15.54
N SER A 102 -15.93 12.03 15.14
CA SER A 102 -16.33 13.37 15.58
C SER A 102 -17.76 13.72 15.18
N VAL A 103 -18.17 13.44 13.93
CA VAL A 103 -19.54 13.70 13.47
C VAL A 103 -20.54 12.84 14.24
N ARG A 104 -20.23 11.55 14.42
CA ARG A 104 -21.10 10.64 15.16
C ARG A 104 -21.30 11.09 16.61
N VAL A 105 -20.22 11.40 17.33
CA VAL A 105 -20.29 11.88 18.72
C VAL A 105 -21.03 13.22 18.80
N THR A 106 -20.83 14.12 17.83
CA THR A 106 -21.56 15.40 17.78
C THR A 106 -23.06 15.18 17.64
N ILE A 107 -23.49 14.26 16.76
CA ILE A 107 -24.91 13.96 16.56
C ILE A 107 -25.53 13.38 17.84
N GLU A 108 -24.86 12.46 18.52
CA GLU A 108 -25.33 11.91 19.80
C GLU A 108 -25.39 12.97 20.91
N ALA A 109 -24.50 13.97 20.87
CA ALA A 109 -24.49 15.07 21.83
C ALA A 109 -25.54 16.17 21.56
N ILE A 110 -26.26 16.14 20.42
CA ILE A 110 -27.37 17.08 20.17
C ILE A 110 -28.56 16.77 21.07
N ASP A 111 -28.82 15.50 21.36
CA ASP A 111 -29.96 15.06 22.16
C ASP A 111 -29.73 15.30 23.67
N ASP A 112 -28.47 15.31 24.11
CA ASP A 112 -28.07 15.67 25.48
C ASP A 112 -26.83 16.59 25.44
N PRO A 113 -27.03 17.88 25.12
CA PRO A 113 -25.95 18.82 25.02
C PRO A 113 -25.47 19.13 26.44
N GLY A 114 -24.47 18.38 26.90
CA GLY A 114 -23.65 18.79 28.02
C GLY A 114 -23.22 20.26 27.82
N GLY A 115 -22.95 20.98 28.91
CA GLY A 115 -22.58 22.41 28.82
C GLY A 115 -21.44 22.69 27.84
N ALA A 116 -21.28 23.95 27.41
CA ALA A 116 -20.34 24.36 26.35
C ALA A 116 -18.90 23.80 26.49
N ARG A 117 -18.43 23.60 27.73
CA ARG A 117 -17.14 22.98 28.04
C ARG A 117 -17.04 21.53 27.57
N THR A 118 -18.10 20.74 27.73
CA THR A 118 -18.17 19.35 27.28
C THR A 118 -18.13 19.27 25.76
N MET A 119 -18.89 20.14 25.07
CA MET A 119 -18.85 20.23 23.61
C MET A 119 -17.46 20.63 23.10
N ALA A 120 -16.81 21.63 23.70
CA ALA A 120 -15.46 22.02 23.32
C ALA A 120 -14.43 20.88 23.49
N LEU A 121 -14.51 20.13 24.59
CA LEU A 121 -13.67 18.94 24.81
C LEU A 121 -13.93 17.87 23.75
N ILE A 122 -15.18 17.61 23.38
CA ILE A 122 -15.53 16.64 22.33
C ILE A 122 -14.88 17.05 20.99
N PHE A 123 -15.04 18.30 20.57
CA PHE A 123 -14.52 18.77 19.28
C PHE A 123 -13.00 18.81 19.19
N LEU A 124 -12.29 18.95 20.32
CA LEU A 124 -10.83 18.98 20.33
C LEU A 124 -10.20 17.60 20.57
N VAL A 125 -10.69 16.89 21.58
CA VAL A 125 -10.03 15.68 22.10
C VAL A 125 -10.40 14.46 21.26
N VAL A 126 -11.68 14.28 20.93
CA VAL A 126 -12.16 13.10 20.20
C VAL A 126 -11.49 12.94 18.83
N PRO A 127 -11.42 13.96 17.93
CA PRO A 127 -10.77 13.77 16.64
C PRO A 127 -9.28 13.47 16.77
N VAL A 128 -8.58 14.16 17.67
CA VAL A 128 -7.13 13.97 17.85
C VAL A 128 -6.83 12.57 18.38
N LEU A 129 -7.52 12.14 19.44
CA LEU A 129 -7.32 10.80 19.99
C LEU A 129 -7.73 9.72 18.99
N SER A 130 -8.86 9.89 18.29
CA SER A 130 -9.31 8.93 17.27
C SER A 130 -8.31 8.81 16.12
N PHE A 131 -7.75 9.94 15.66
CA PHE A 131 -6.70 9.97 14.65
C PHE A 131 -5.46 9.18 15.11
N LEU A 132 -4.96 9.47 16.31
CA LEU A 132 -3.73 8.84 16.83
C LEU A 132 -3.91 7.34 17.07
N ILE A 133 -5.02 6.94 17.69
CA ILE A 133 -5.33 5.54 17.96
C ILE A 133 -5.47 4.77 16.65
N TYR A 134 -6.24 5.29 15.70
CA TYR A 134 -6.45 4.60 14.42
C TYR A 134 -5.16 4.53 13.60
N ALA A 135 -4.38 5.61 13.54
CA ALA A 135 -3.08 5.61 12.87
C ALA A 135 -2.13 4.55 13.47
N LEU A 136 -2.09 4.44 14.80
CA LEU A 136 -1.28 3.42 15.49
C LEU A 136 -1.73 2.00 15.14
N VAL A 137 -3.04 1.74 15.13
CA VAL A 137 -3.60 0.44 14.73
C VAL A 137 -3.24 0.12 13.28
N LEU A 138 -3.40 1.07 12.35
CA LEU A 138 -3.05 0.87 10.94
C LEU A 138 -1.55 0.63 10.74
N LEU A 139 -0.68 1.35 11.45
CA LEU A 139 0.76 1.12 11.43
C LEU A 139 1.12 -0.27 11.94
N MET A 140 0.46 -0.73 13.02
CA MET A 140 0.66 -2.07 13.56
C MET A 140 0.26 -3.16 12.55
N LEU A 141 -0.94 -3.07 11.97
CA LEU A 141 -1.44 -4.02 10.97
C LEU A 141 -0.54 -4.05 9.72
N THR A 142 -0.16 -2.87 9.22
CA THR A 142 0.74 -2.71 8.06
C THR A 142 2.13 -3.30 8.34
N SER A 143 2.63 -3.15 9.58
CA SER A 143 3.90 -3.73 10.03
C SER A 143 3.84 -5.27 10.11
N ILE A 144 2.72 -5.85 10.55
CA ILE A 144 2.51 -7.30 10.54
C ILE A 144 2.57 -7.81 9.10
N GLU A 145 1.89 -7.15 8.17
CA GLU A 145 1.85 -7.60 6.78
C GLU A 145 3.23 -7.55 6.10
N ARG A 146 4.00 -6.47 6.33
CA ARG A 146 5.38 -6.37 5.83
C ARG A 146 6.25 -7.54 6.31
N ARG A 147 6.10 -7.97 7.57
CA ARG A 147 6.80 -9.15 8.10
C ARG A 147 6.27 -10.43 7.46
N GLY A 148 4.95 -10.56 7.30
CA GLY A 148 4.27 -11.68 6.67
C GLY A 148 4.76 -11.93 5.25
N ILE A 149 4.75 -10.91 4.39
CA ILE A 149 5.23 -11.00 3.00
C ILE A 149 6.67 -11.52 2.93
N ARG A 150 7.56 -11.02 3.79
CA ARG A 150 8.97 -11.45 3.81
C ARG A 150 9.12 -12.88 4.31
N PHE A 151 8.33 -13.29 5.29
CA PHE A 151 8.33 -14.66 5.80
C PHE A 151 7.83 -15.64 4.72
N PHE A 152 6.65 -15.39 4.14
CA PHE A 152 6.08 -16.23 3.10
C PHE A 152 6.89 -16.19 1.78
N GLY A 153 7.52 -15.05 1.48
CA GLY A 153 8.45 -14.90 0.36
C GLY A 153 9.62 -15.88 0.47
N ARG A 154 10.28 -15.92 1.64
CA ARG A 154 11.36 -16.88 1.93
C ARG A 154 10.88 -18.33 1.86
N MET A 155 9.74 -18.65 2.46
CA MET A 155 9.18 -20.00 2.47
C MET A 155 8.88 -20.52 1.05
N ARG A 156 8.36 -19.65 0.17
CA ARG A 156 8.04 -20.00 -1.23
C ARG A 156 9.20 -19.78 -2.20
N ARG A 157 10.43 -19.55 -1.71
CA ARG A 157 11.63 -19.26 -2.52
C ARG A 157 11.41 -18.15 -3.55
N ARG A 158 10.65 -17.11 -3.18
CA ARG A 158 10.46 -15.89 -3.97
C ARG A 158 11.45 -14.84 -3.49
N ARG A 159 12.07 -14.11 -4.41
CA ARG A 159 12.98 -12.99 -4.10
C ARG A 159 12.18 -11.74 -3.77
N ILE A 160 11.63 -11.70 -2.57
CA ILE A 160 10.95 -10.51 -2.05
C ILE A 160 11.88 -9.87 -1.02
N THR A 161 12.66 -8.89 -1.48
CA THR A 161 13.55 -8.10 -0.63
C THR A 161 12.73 -7.20 0.31
N ALA A 162 13.39 -6.62 1.32
CA ALA A 162 12.74 -5.67 2.21
C ALA A 162 12.16 -4.47 1.45
N ALA A 163 12.93 -3.90 0.52
CA ALA A 163 12.50 -2.77 -0.30
C ALA A 163 11.27 -3.09 -1.17
N ILE A 164 11.19 -4.30 -1.76
CA ILE A 164 10.02 -4.73 -2.53
C ILE A 164 8.79 -4.87 -1.60
N ALA A 165 8.95 -5.49 -0.43
CA ALA A 165 7.86 -5.64 0.53
C ALA A 165 7.34 -4.27 1.02
N GLU A 166 8.24 -3.34 1.36
CA GLU A 166 7.88 -1.97 1.74
C GLU A 166 7.12 -1.26 0.62
N THR A 167 7.63 -1.36 -0.61
CA THR A 167 6.98 -0.75 -1.77
C THR A 167 5.58 -1.31 -2.03
N ILE A 168 5.40 -2.65 -1.96
CA ILE A 168 4.09 -3.29 -2.14
C ILE A 168 3.11 -2.81 -1.08
N VAL A 169 3.52 -2.86 0.19
CA VAL A 169 2.67 -2.52 1.33
C VAL A 169 2.28 -1.04 1.31
N ALA A 170 3.22 -0.14 1.04
CA ALA A 170 2.94 1.29 0.94
C ALA A 170 1.88 1.62 -0.11
N HIS A 171 1.92 0.96 -1.28
CA HIS A 171 0.91 1.15 -2.31
C HIS A 171 -0.43 0.49 -1.93
N ALA A 172 -0.40 -0.63 -1.22
CA ALA A 172 -1.61 -1.30 -0.73
C ALA A 172 -2.33 -0.49 0.36
N CYS A 173 -1.64 0.36 1.13
CA CYS A 173 -2.23 1.19 2.20
C CYS A 173 -3.38 2.10 1.77
N VAL A 174 -3.57 2.34 0.47
CA VAL A 174 -4.79 2.99 -0.04
C VAL A 174 -6.08 2.21 0.27
N GLY A 175 -5.98 0.90 0.56
CA GLY A 175 -7.09 0.09 1.07
C GLY A 175 -7.61 0.56 2.42
N TRP A 176 -6.75 1.15 3.26
CA TRP A 176 -7.19 1.77 4.52
C TRP A 176 -8.02 3.04 4.29
N MET A 177 -7.74 3.80 3.23
CA MET A 177 -8.59 4.93 2.84
C MET A 177 -9.97 4.45 2.39
N ILE A 178 -10.03 3.38 1.60
CA ILE A 178 -11.30 2.76 1.18
C ILE A 178 -12.07 2.27 2.40
N SER A 179 -11.39 1.61 3.35
CA SER A 179 -11.98 1.18 4.63
C SER A 179 -12.67 2.34 5.35
N SER A 180 -11.95 3.46 5.57
CA SER A 180 -12.52 4.64 6.22
C SER A 180 -13.69 5.26 5.45
N LEU A 181 -13.62 5.31 4.11
CA LEU A 181 -14.73 5.80 3.28
C LEU A 181 -15.97 4.89 3.34
N LEU A 182 -15.77 3.57 3.35
CA LEU A 182 -16.87 2.61 3.44
C LEU A 182 -17.54 2.67 4.83
N ILE A 183 -16.77 2.85 5.91
CA ILE A 183 -17.33 3.12 7.25
C ILE A 183 -18.26 4.35 7.22
N TRP A 184 -17.80 5.44 6.60
CA TRP A 184 -18.55 6.69 6.44
C TRP A 184 -19.88 6.49 5.71
N LEU A 185 -19.91 5.67 4.66
CA LEU A 185 -21.13 5.40 3.89
C LEU A 185 -22.04 4.38 4.59
N ALA A 186 -21.44 3.42 5.28
CA ALA A 186 -22.12 2.31 5.92
C ALA A 186 -22.94 2.74 7.14
N TRP A 187 -22.43 3.68 7.95
CA TRP A 187 -23.14 4.17 9.12
C TRP A 187 -24.48 4.86 8.81
N PRO A 188 -24.57 5.90 7.97
CA PRO A 188 -25.84 6.55 7.65
C PRO A 188 -26.80 5.58 6.94
N THR A 189 -26.27 4.67 6.11
CA THR A 189 -27.06 3.61 5.48
C THR A 189 -27.68 2.69 6.53
N GLY A 190 -26.90 2.25 7.52
CA GLY A 190 -27.39 1.44 8.63
C GLY A 190 -28.39 2.17 9.51
N SER A 191 -28.14 3.45 9.79
CA SER A 191 -29.06 4.34 10.53
C SER A 191 -30.40 4.49 9.81
N LEU A 192 -30.39 4.65 8.49
CA LEU A 192 -31.61 4.71 7.67
C LEU A 192 -32.37 3.38 7.72
N ILE A 193 -31.68 2.25 7.57
CA ILE A 193 -32.27 0.91 7.67
C ILE A 193 -32.92 0.70 9.04
N ALA A 194 -32.22 1.04 10.12
CA ALA A 194 -32.76 0.91 11.48
C ALA A 194 -33.94 1.87 11.74
N TRP A 195 -33.94 3.07 11.15
CA TRP A 195 -35.07 3.98 11.22
C TRP A 195 -36.31 3.40 10.53
N ILE A 196 -36.19 2.91 9.28
CA ILE A 196 -37.27 2.23 8.56
C ILE A 196 -37.80 1.03 9.36
N ALA A 197 -36.90 0.24 9.95
CA ALA A 197 -37.27 -0.91 10.77
C ALA A 197 -38.07 -0.52 12.01
N ARG A 198 -37.77 0.62 12.64
CA ARG A 198 -38.54 1.12 13.79
C ARG A 198 -39.95 1.54 13.40
N GLU A 199 -40.13 2.17 12.24
CA GLU A 199 -41.44 2.63 11.76
C GLU A 199 -42.35 1.48 11.30
N HIS A 200 -41.77 0.36 10.84
CA HIS A 200 -42.53 -0.73 10.25
C HIS A 200 -42.40 -2.04 11.03
N ALA A 201 -43.51 -2.50 11.64
CA ALA A 201 -43.55 -3.71 12.48
C ALA A 201 -42.99 -4.97 11.78
N TRP A 202 -43.21 -5.13 10.47
CA TRP A 202 -42.71 -6.27 9.69
C TRP A 202 -41.18 -6.32 9.58
N ALA A 203 -40.50 -5.19 9.76
CA ALA A 203 -39.05 -5.02 9.65
C ALA A 203 -38.33 -4.95 11.01
N ARG A 204 -39.05 -5.07 12.14
CA ARG A 204 -38.48 -5.04 13.51
C ARG A 204 -37.77 -6.33 13.89
N TRP A 205 -36.75 -6.69 13.14
CA TRP A 205 -35.87 -7.81 13.46
C TRP A 205 -34.66 -7.25 14.19
N GLU A 206 -34.25 -7.88 15.30
CA GLU A 206 -33.12 -7.40 16.13
C GLU A 206 -31.85 -7.17 15.30
N LEU A 207 -31.56 -8.04 14.33
CA LEU A 207 -30.41 -7.88 13.44
C LEU A 207 -30.46 -6.61 12.58
N ILE A 208 -31.66 -6.17 12.17
CA ILE A 208 -31.84 -4.96 11.36
C ILE A 208 -31.63 -3.71 12.21
N LEU A 209 -32.03 -3.74 13.49
CA LEU A 209 -31.78 -2.65 14.43
C LEU A 209 -30.28 -2.49 14.74
N LEU A 210 -29.49 -3.55 14.63
CA LEU A 210 -28.02 -3.52 14.77
C LEU A 210 -27.29 -3.05 13.50
N ALA A 211 -27.99 -2.77 12.39
CA ALA A 211 -27.37 -2.33 11.13
C ALA A 211 -26.42 -1.12 11.26
N PRO A 212 -26.70 -0.06 12.06
CA PRO A 212 -25.80 1.08 12.23
C PRO A 212 -24.44 0.69 12.83
N THR A 213 -24.38 -0.42 13.55
CA THR A 213 -23.15 -0.97 14.14
C THR A 213 -22.49 -1.97 13.21
N LEU A 214 -23.25 -2.91 12.64
CA LEU A 214 -22.71 -4.00 11.82
C LEU A 214 -22.17 -3.53 10.46
N LEU A 215 -22.85 -2.59 9.80
CA LEU A 215 -22.43 -2.14 8.47
C LEU A 215 -21.07 -1.43 8.48
N PRO A 216 -20.73 -0.54 9.43
CA PRO A 216 -19.38 0.00 9.55
C PRO A 216 -18.28 -1.07 9.67
N TRP A 217 -18.51 -2.12 10.47
CA TRP A 217 -17.57 -3.24 10.55
C TRP A 217 -17.41 -3.95 9.20
N LEU A 218 -18.51 -4.18 8.49
CA LEU A 218 -18.46 -4.73 7.13
C LEU A 218 -17.68 -3.82 6.18
N GLY A 219 -17.86 -2.51 6.26
CA GLY A 219 -17.07 -1.52 5.51
C GLY A 219 -15.58 -1.62 5.81
N PHE A 220 -15.23 -1.76 7.10
CA PHE A 220 -13.85 -1.94 7.53
C PHE A 220 -13.22 -3.20 6.93
N PHE A 221 -13.88 -4.35 7.08
CA PHE A 221 -13.39 -5.64 6.57
C PHE A 221 -13.33 -5.67 5.03
N THR A 222 -14.24 -4.96 4.35
CA THR A 222 -14.19 -4.82 2.89
C THR A 222 -12.93 -4.05 2.46
N GLY A 223 -12.60 -2.96 3.15
CA GLY A 223 -11.35 -2.23 2.90
C GLY A 223 -10.09 -3.03 3.24
N LEU A 224 -10.12 -3.82 4.32
CA LEU A 224 -9.05 -4.78 4.65
C LEU A 224 -8.86 -5.81 3.54
N LEU A 225 -9.95 -6.41 3.04
CA LEU A 225 -9.90 -7.36 1.93
C LEU A 225 -9.33 -6.72 0.65
N PHE A 226 -9.64 -5.45 0.40
CA PHE A 226 -9.06 -4.70 -0.70
C PHE A 226 -7.55 -4.49 -0.53
N PHE A 227 -7.10 -4.10 0.68
CA PHE A 227 -5.68 -4.02 1.03
C PHE A 227 -4.95 -5.35 0.75
N GLU A 228 -5.46 -6.46 1.28
CA GLU A 228 -4.91 -7.80 1.08
C GLU A 228 -4.86 -8.20 -0.41
N THR A 229 -5.90 -7.85 -1.16
CA THR A 229 -5.95 -8.10 -2.61
C THR A 229 -4.84 -7.36 -3.34
N LEU A 230 -4.60 -6.09 -3.00
CA LEU A 230 -3.50 -5.30 -3.58
C LEU A 230 -2.14 -5.87 -3.19
N VAL A 231 -1.95 -6.31 -1.95
CA VAL A 231 -0.72 -6.98 -1.50
C VAL A 231 -0.49 -8.26 -2.31
N ALA A 232 -1.50 -9.11 -2.44
CA ALA A 232 -1.40 -10.35 -3.19
C ALA A 232 -1.05 -10.11 -4.67
N ILE A 233 -1.62 -9.07 -5.28
CA ILE A 233 -1.27 -8.64 -6.64
C ILE A 233 0.18 -8.13 -6.69
N GLY A 234 0.57 -7.22 -5.79
CA GLY A 234 1.92 -6.65 -5.72
C GLY A 234 2.98 -7.74 -5.57
N VAL A 235 2.78 -8.70 -4.66
CA VAL A 235 3.66 -9.85 -4.48
C VAL A 235 3.81 -10.67 -5.76
N ARG A 236 2.73 -10.85 -6.54
CA ARG A 236 2.79 -11.60 -7.81
C ARG A 236 3.53 -10.83 -8.90
N ARG A 237 3.26 -9.52 -9.03
CA ARG A 237 3.81 -8.67 -10.11
C ARG A 237 5.24 -8.20 -9.83
N MET A 238 5.63 -8.07 -8.56
CA MET A 238 6.93 -7.51 -8.16
C MET A 238 7.91 -8.53 -7.57
N ARG A 239 7.59 -9.84 -7.57
CA ARG A 239 8.47 -10.90 -7.02
C ARG A 239 9.89 -10.97 -7.62
N PHE A 240 10.10 -10.34 -8.76
CA PHE A 240 11.39 -10.26 -9.46
C PHE A 240 11.72 -8.82 -9.85
N ALA A 241 11.04 -7.83 -9.24
CA ALA A 241 11.31 -6.43 -9.53
C ALA A 241 12.75 -6.09 -9.17
N ASN A 242 13.45 -5.44 -10.09
CA ASN A 242 14.85 -5.07 -9.89
C ASN A 242 14.95 -3.71 -9.19
N ILE A 243 15.94 -3.57 -8.31
CA ILE A 243 16.24 -2.32 -7.60
C ILE A 243 17.14 -1.43 -8.47
N GLU A 244 17.04 -0.11 -8.27
CA GLU A 244 17.99 0.85 -8.85
C GLU A 244 19.42 0.46 -8.42
N GLY A 245 20.35 0.36 -9.37
CA GLY A 245 21.72 -0.13 -9.14
C GLY A 245 21.99 -1.58 -9.57
N ALA A 246 20.96 -2.43 -9.72
CA ALA A 246 21.16 -3.78 -10.29
C ALA A 246 21.70 -3.72 -11.73
N GLN A 247 21.31 -2.68 -12.49
CA GLN A 247 21.80 -2.47 -13.86
C GLN A 247 23.28 -2.07 -13.91
N ALA A 248 23.80 -1.31 -12.93
CA ALA A 248 25.21 -0.92 -12.92
C ALA A 248 26.13 -2.16 -12.91
N ARG A 249 25.68 -3.25 -12.26
CA ARG A 249 26.37 -4.55 -12.27
C ARG A 249 26.32 -5.26 -13.63
N LEU A 250 25.21 -5.14 -14.39
CA LEU A 250 25.15 -5.68 -15.75
C LEU A 250 26.21 -5.05 -16.66
N LEU A 251 26.38 -3.73 -16.56
CA LEU A 251 27.21 -2.97 -17.47
C LEU A 251 28.71 -3.19 -17.24
N GLY A 252 29.09 -3.99 -16.25
CA GLY A 252 30.49 -4.36 -16.05
C GLY A 252 31.37 -3.17 -15.70
N GLU A 253 30.81 -2.13 -15.08
CA GLU A 253 31.63 -1.30 -14.19
C GLU A 253 31.96 -2.15 -12.98
N SER A 254 33.04 -2.93 -13.11
CA SER A 254 33.85 -3.25 -11.96
C SER A 254 34.10 -1.91 -11.27
N SER A 255 33.57 -1.69 -10.07
CA SER A 255 33.83 -0.45 -9.32
C SER A 255 35.34 -0.18 -9.16
N SER A 256 36.18 -1.21 -9.30
CA SER A 256 37.64 -1.11 -9.40
C SER A 256 38.16 -0.37 -10.63
N SER A 257 37.44 -0.31 -11.76
CA SER A 257 37.88 0.43 -12.96
C SER A 257 37.48 1.91 -12.95
N LEU A 258 36.47 2.30 -12.16
CA LEU A 258 36.15 3.71 -11.95
C LEU A 258 37.03 4.36 -10.89
N GLU A 259 37.33 3.66 -9.78
CA GLU A 259 38.33 4.15 -8.83
C GLU A 259 39.73 4.21 -9.45
N ALA A 260 40.10 3.25 -10.31
CA ALA A 260 41.39 3.30 -11.01
C ALA A 260 41.52 4.49 -11.99
N ARG A 261 40.43 4.99 -12.60
CA ARG A 261 40.48 6.17 -13.49
C ARG A 261 40.46 7.50 -12.75
N VAL A 262 39.86 7.56 -11.55
CA VAL A 262 39.87 8.79 -10.73
C VAL A 262 41.25 9.02 -10.08
N PHE A 263 42.05 7.96 -9.88
CA PHE A 263 43.38 8.04 -9.26
C PHE A 263 44.58 8.02 -10.23
N SER A 264 44.36 7.90 -11.55
CA SER A 264 45.44 7.77 -12.53
C SER A 264 45.72 9.00 -13.41
N ASP A 265 45.07 10.14 -13.17
CA ASP A 265 45.42 11.40 -13.83
C ASP A 265 46.41 12.19 -12.94
N PRO A 266 47.73 12.16 -13.23
CA PRO A 266 48.67 13.08 -12.62
C PRO A 266 48.42 14.50 -13.13
N VAL A 267 48.34 15.44 -12.17
CA VAL A 267 48.39 16.90 -12.39
C VAL A 267 49.76 17.31 -12.94
#